data_AF-A0A6I3IF68-F1
#
_entry.id   AF-A0A6I3IF68-F1
#
_cell.length_a   1.000
_cell.length_b   1.000
_cell.length_c   1.000
_cell.angle_alpha   90.00
_cell.angle_beta   90.00
_cell.angle_gamma   90.00
#
_symmetry.space_group_name_H-M   'P 1'
#
loop_
_entity.id
_entity.type
_entity.pdbx_description
1 polymer ?
#
loop_
_entity_poly.entity_id
_entity_poly.type
_entity_poly.pdbx_seq_one_letter_code
_entity_poly.pdbx_strand_id
1 'polypeptide(L)'
;MVVGALRVVTCKNLMHAALWLVLVLAGAAAQYILLASEFVAITQVLVYLGAIIVLFLFGIMLTRAKTGTDDDLDNKKSAKFIGGGIAVLLLGLMGYSLIDGFKDTEFGNLMVQRTSQVSDSIFSTYLLPFEVLSILLLAALIGAIVLARRD
;
A
#
# COMPACT_ATOMS: atom_id res chain seq x y z
N MET A 1 1.63 2.73 12.83
CA MET A 1 1.55 3.07 11.40
C MET A 1 2.47 4.22 11.02
N VAL A 2 2.32 5.43 11.58
CA VAL A 2 3.15 6.61 11.23
C VAL A 2 4.66 6.39 11.44
N VAL A 3 5.07 5.86 12.59
CA VAL A 3 6.49 5.54 12.85
C VAL A 3 7.02 4.50 11.86
N GLY A 4 6.21 3.48 11.54
CA GLY A 4 6.56 2.48 10.53
C GLY A 4 6.71 3.08 9.13
N ALA A 5 5.82 4.01 8.76
CA ALA A 5 5.86 4.72 7.48
C ALA A 5 7.11 5.62 7.38
N LEU A 6 7.51 6.26 8.47
CA LEU A 6 8.76 7.02 8.51
C LEU A 6 9.98 6.08 8.40
N ARG A 7 9.95 4.95 9.10
CA ARG A 7 11.06 3.98 9.10
C ARG A 7 11.23 3.26 7.77
N VAL A 8 10.16 2.88 7.07
CA VAL A 8 10.27 2.23 5.75
C VAL A 8 11.01 3.10 4.74
N VAL A 9 10.83 4.43 4.76
CA VAL A 9 11.51 5.33 3.80
C VAL A 9 12.88 5.82 4.27
N THR A 10 13.18 5.76 5.58
CA THR A 10 14.48 6.20 6.13
C THR A 10 15.47 5.06 6.37
N CYS A 11 15.01 3.82 6.43
CA CYS A 11 15.86 2.65 6.61
C CYS A 11 16.74 2.42 5.36
N LYS A 12 18.05 2.34 5.58
CA LYS A 12 19.03 2.01 4.52
C LYS A 12 18.99 0.53 4.11
N ASN A 13 18.54 -0.34 5.01
CA ASN A 13 18.48 -1.78 4.74
C ASN A 13 17.10 -2.15 4.20
N LEU A 14 17.08 -2.67 2.97
CA LEU A 14 15.84 -2.98 2.23
C LEU A 14 14.98 -4.05 2.91
N MET A 15 15.60 -5.04 3.56
CA MET A 15 14.87 -6.04 4.35
C MET A 15 14.20 -5.39 5.57
N HIS A 16 14.92 -4.52 6.29
CA HIS A 16 14.34 -3.81 7.44
C HIS A 16 13.21 -2.87 6.99
N ALA A 17 13.38 -2.17 5.87
CA ALA A 17 12.34 -1.34 5.29
C ALA A 17 11.08 -2.17 4.97
N ALA A 18 11.24 -3.34 4.35
CA ALA A 18 10.13 -4.24 4.05
C ALA A 18 9.42 -4.75 5.33
N LEU A 19 10.13 -5.03 6.41
CA LEU A 19 9.52 -5.39 7.70
C LEU A 19 8.74 -4.22 8.33
N TRP A 20 9.25 -2.99 8.23
CA TRP A 20 8.49 -1.81 8.63
C TRP A 20 7.23 -1.60 7.78
N LEU A 21 7.29 -1.93 6.49
CA LEU A 21 6.13 -1.92 5.60
C LEU A 21 5.06 -2.93 6.03
N VAL A 22 5.45 -4.14 6.45
CA VAL A 22 4.51 -5.12 7.04
C VAL A 22 3.77 -4.51 8.22
N LEU A 23 4.48 -3.83 9.13
CA LEU A 23 3.87 -3.17 10.28
C LEU A 23 2.90 -2.05 9.89
N VAL A 24 3.19 -1.31 8.82
CA VAL A 24 2.28 -0.29 8.28
C VAL A 24 1.00 -0.93 7.73
N LEU A 25 1.14 -1.97 6.92
CA LEU A 25 0.00 -2.66 6.28
C LEU A 25 -0.85 -3.42 7.29
N ALA A 26 -0.23 -4.01 8.32
CA ALA A 26 -0.94 -4.61 9.46
C ALA A 26 -1.72 -3.53 10.25
N GLY A 27 -1.13 -2.35 10.43
CA GLY A 27 -1.80 -1.20 11.04
C GLY A 27 -3.04 -0.76 10.23
N ALA A 28 -2.94 -0.74 8.90
CA ALA A 28 -4.08 -0.45 8.03
C ALA A 28 -5.19 -1.52 8.14
N ALA A 29 -4.82 -2.80 8.18
CA ALA A 29 -5.79 -3.88 8.41
C ALA A 29 -6.51 -3.73 9.77
N ALA A 30 -5.78 -3.36 10.83
CA ALA A 30 -6.38 -3.06 12.13
C ALA A 30 -7.35 -1.87 12.07
N GLN A 31 -7.03 -0.81 11.31
CA GLN A 31 -7.96 0.30 11.09
C GLN A 31 -9.23 -0.13 10.35
N TYR A 32 -9.14 -1.02 9.36
CA TYR A 32 -10.33 -1.57 8.70
C TYR A 32 -11.23 -2.38 9.63
N ILE A 33 -10.65 -3.14 10.57
CA ILE A 33 -11.42 -3.83 11.61
C ILE A 33 -12.15 -2.81 12.51
N LEU A 34 -11.45 -1.76 12.94
CA LEU A 34 -12.05 -0.70 13.76
C LEU A 34 -13.17 0.06 13.04
N LEU A 35 -13.11 0.14 11.70
CA LEU A 35 -14.15 0.70 10.84
C LEU A 35 -15.25 -0.30 10.46
N ALA A 36 -15.32 -1.44 11.14
CA ALA A 36 -16.29 -2.52 10.89
C ALA A 36 -16.29 -3.05 9.43
N SER A 37 -15.12 -3.02 8.78
CA SER A 37 -14.89 -3.50 7.41
C SER A 37 -14.05 -4.78 7.41
N GLU A 38 -14.67 -5.88 7.84
CA GLU A 38 -13.99 -7.15 8.07
C GLU A 38 -13.45 -7.78 6.78
N PHE A 39 -14.24 -7.78 5.71
CA PHE A 39 -13.83 -8.34 4.42
C PHE A 39 -12.56 -7.68 3.90
N VAL A 40 -12.53 -6.34 3.90
CA VAL A 40 -11.37 -5.57 3.42
C VAL A 40 -10.15 -5.81 4.31
N ALA A 41 -10.34 -5.88 5.63
CA ALA A 41 -9.25 -6.18 6.56
C ALA A 41 -8.61 -7.56 6.30
N ILE A 42 -9.42 -8.59 6.08
CA ILE A 42 -8.92 -9.95 5.83
C ILE A 42 -8.23 -10.01 4.46
N THR A 43 -8.82 -9.41 3.43
CA THR A 43 -8.18 -9.31 2.10
C THR A 43 -6.87 -8.53 2.17
N GLN A 44 -6.78 -7.48 2.99
CA GLN A 44 -5.54 -6.73 3.23
C GLN A 44 -4.42 -7.65 3.75
N VAL A 45 -4.73 -8.50 4.71
CA VAL A 45 -3.77 -9.45 5.27
C VAL A 45 -3.40 -10.53 4.25
N LEU A 46 -4.38 -11.14 3.60
CA LEU A 46 -4.15 -12.25 2.68
C LEU A 46 -3.33 -11.81 1.45
N VAL A 47 -3.73 -10.70 0.81
CA VAL A 47 -3.13 -10.27 -0.46
C VAL A 47 -1.87 -9.45 -0.22
N TYR A 48 -1.93 -8.40 0.60
CA TYR A 48 -0.78 -7.52 0.76
C TYR A 48 0.29 -8.13 1.66
N LEU A 49 -0.07 -8.62 2.86
CA LEU A 49 0.92 -9.23 3.76
C LEU A 49 1.30 -10.64 3.28
N GLY A 50 0.32 -11.44 2.84
CA GLY A 50 0.53 -12.85 2.50
C GLY A 50 1.19 -13.09 1.15
N ALA A 51 0.79 -12.38 0.10
CA ALA A 51 1.31 -12.61 -1.25
C ALA A 51 2.34 -11.55 -1.66
N ILE A 52 1.94 -10.27 -1.68
CA ILE A 52 2.75 -9.21 -2.29
C ILE A 52 4.05 -8.98 -1.51
N ILE A 53 3.97 -8.81 -0.19
CA ILE A 53 5.18 -8.56 0.61
C ILE A 53 6.09 -9.79 0.64
N VAL A 54 5.53 -11.00 0.67
CA VAL A 54 6.34 -12.22 0.61
C VAL A 54 7.10 -12.29 -0.71
N LEU A 55 6.43 -12.06 -1.85
CA LEU A 55 7.08 -11.99 -3.17
C LEU A 55 8.16 -10.90 -3.20
N PHE A 56 7.88 -9.73 -2.64
CA PHE A 56 8.83 -8.63 -2.57
C PHE A 56 10.06 -8.99 -1.73
N LEU A 57 9.88 -9.62 -0.57
CA LEU A 57 10.98 -10.11 0.27
C LEU A 57 11.82 -11.16 -0.46
N PHE A 58 11.20 -12.11 -1.16
CA PHE A 58 11.92 -13.07 -2.00
C PHE A 58 12.75 -12.36 -3.07
N GLY A 59 12.17 -11.38 -3.77
CA GLY A 59 12.89 -10.58 -4.77
C GLY A 59 14.09 -9.82 -4.20
N ILE A 60 13.93 -9.19 -3.05
CA ILE A 60 15.03 -8.50 -2.34
C ILE A 60 16.14 -9.48 -1.95
N MET A 61 15.78 -10.65 -1.43
CA MET A 61 16.75 -11.67 -1.01
C MET A 61 17.52 -12.25 -2.20
N LEU A 62 16.84 -12.52 -3.31
CA LEU A 62 17.46 -13.06 -4.53
C LEU A 62 18.43 -12.06 -5.20
N THR A 63 18.07 -10.78 -5.19
CA THR A 63 18.89 -9.72 -5.82
C THR A 63 20.10 -9.31 -4.98
N ARG A 64 20.26 -9.84 -3.76
CA ARG A 64 21.28 -9.42 -2.77
C ARG A 64 21.40 -7.90 -2.73
N ALA A 65 20.27 -7.21 -2.61
CA ALA A 65 20.20 -5.75 -2.68
C ALA A 65 21.32 -5.12 -1.81
N LYS A 66 22.21 -4.36 -2.46
CA LYS A 66 23.34 -3.72 -1.79
C LYS A 66 22.82 -2.91 -0.61
N THR A 67 23.37 -3.18 0.57
CA THR A 67 22.95 -2.57 1.82
C THR A 67 23.95 -1.46 2.15
N GLY A 68 23.62 -0.21 1.82
CA GLY A 68 24.52 0.92 2.05
C GLY A 68 24.08 2.20 1.33
N THR A 69 24.70 3.33 1.69
CA THR A 69 24.61 4.57 0.92
C THR A 69 25.54 4.45 -0.27
N ASP A 70 25.01 4.25 -1.48
CA ASP A 70 25.73 4.42 -2.73
C ASP A 70 25.58 5.90 -3.13
N ASP A 71 26.68 6.66 -3.14
CA ASP A 71 26.67 8.10 -3.50
C ASP A 71 26.17 8.35 -4.94
N ASP A 72 26.17 7.31 -5.79
CA ASP A 72 25.69 7.35 -7.17
C ASP A 72 24.17 7.16 -7.29
N LEU A 73 23.54 6.53 -6.28
CA LEU A 73 22.10 6.26 -6.26
C LEU A 73 21.33 7.19 -5.32
N ASP A 74 22.04 7.93 -4.46
CA ASP A 74 21.42 8.81 -3.47
C ASP A 74 21.25 10.24 -3.99
N ASN A 75 20.05 10.80 -3.79
CA ASN A 75 19.75 12.14 -4.26
C ASN A 75 20.62 13.18 -3.54
N LYS A 76 21.15 14.16 -4.29
CA LYS A 76 21.87 15.32 -3.74
C LYS A 76 21.07 15.93 -2.58
N LYS A 77 21.76 16.40 -1.54
CA LYS A 77 21.12 16.99 -0.34
C LYS A 77 20.09 18.08 -0.69
N SER A 78 20.34 18.89 -1.72
CA SER A 78 19.39 19.88 -2.24
C SER A 78 18.07 19.26 -2.73
N ALA A 79 18.13 18.16 -3.50
CA ALA A 79 16.94 17.46 -3.98
C ALA A 79 16.14 16.82 -2.83
N LYS A 80 16.81 16.33 -1.77
CA LYS A 80 16.14 15.84 -0.56
C LYS A 80 15.41 16.95 0.21
N PHE A 81 16.01 18.15 0.30
CA PHE A 81 15.37 19.32 0.91
C PHE A 81 14.15 19.77 0.13
N ILE A 82 14.25 19.85 -1.20
CA ILE A 82 13.11 20.19 -2.07
C ILE A 82 12.00 19.14 -1.93
N GLY A 83 12.34 17.85 -2.00
CA GLY A 83 11.38 16.76 -1.81
C GLY A 83 10.69 16.79 -0.45
N GLY A 84 11.45 17.06 0.61
CA GLY A 84 10.90 17.25 1.96
C GLY A 84 9.97 18.46 2.05
N GLY A 85 10.33 19.58 1.43
CA GLY A 85 9.48 20.77 1.35
C GLY A 85 8.15 20.50 0.65
N ILE A 86 8.19 19.80 -0.49
CA ILE A 86 6.98 19.39 -1.23
C ILE A 86 6.12 18.44 -0.38
N ALA A 87 6.73 17.47 0.30
CA ALA A 87 5.99 16.53 1.15
C ALA A 87 5.26 17.24 2.30
N VAL A 88 5.91 18.22 2.95
CA VAL A 88 5.28 19.03 4.01
C VAL A 88 4.16 19.90 3.45
N LEU A 89 4.37 20.52 2.28
CA LEU A 89 3.35 21.32 1.62
C LEU A 89 2.11 20.48 1.28
N LEU A 90 2.30 19.29 0.70
CA LEU A 90 1.21 18.38 0.39
C LEU A 90 0.49 17.88 1.65
N LEU A 91 1.23 17.57 2.72
CA LEU A 91 0.64 17.19 4.01
C LEU A 91 -0.21 18.34 4.57
N GLY A 92 0.28 19.57 4.54
CA GLY A 92 -0.46 20.76 4.98
C GLY A 92 -1.72 21.00 4.14
N LEU A 93 -1.60 20.89 2.81
CA LEU A 93 -2.74 21.07 1.90
C LEU A 93 -3.81 20.00 2.08
N MET A 94 -3.42 18.72 2.16
CA MET A 94 -4.36 17.63 2.40
C MET A 94 -4.98 17.75 3.79
N GLY A 95 -4.19 18.08 4.81
CA GLY A 95 -4.69 18.29 6.18
C GLY A 95 -5.69 19.43 6.26
N TYR A 96 -5.41 20.57 5.62
CA TYR A 96 -6.35 21.68 5.53
C TYR A 96 -7.65 21.28 4.82
N SER A 97 -7.54 20.61 3.65
CA SER A 97 -8.69 20.15 2.87
C SER A 97 -9.57 19.15 3.63
N LEU A 98 -8.94 18.22 4.38
CA LEU A 98 -9.65 17.28 5.25
C LEU A 98 -10.39 17.98 6.39
N ILE A 99 -9.74 18.92 7.07
CA ILE A 99 -10.36 19.65 8.17
C ILE A 99 -11.52 20.49 7.64
N ASP A 100 -11.31 21.27 6.59
CA ASP A 100 -12.34 22.15 6.05
C ASP A 100 -13.52 21.36 5.44
N GLY A 101 -13.24 20.24 4.76
CA GLY A 101 -14.26 19.40 4.14
C GLY A 101 -15.10 18.58 5.13
N PHE A 102 -14.55 18.22 6.30
CA PHE A 102 -15.22 17.36 7.28
C PHE A 102 -15.52 18.02 8.63
N LYS A 103 -15.20 19.32 8.82
CA LYS A 103 -15.41 20.02 10.10
C LYS A 103 -16.84 19.94 10.66
N ASP A 104 -17.83 19.93 9.78
CA ASP A 104 -19.25 19.93 10.13
C ASP A 104 -19.89 18.53 9.99
N THR A 105 -19.08 17.49 9.76
CA THR A 105 -19.58 16.12 9.59
C THR A 105 -19.74 15.44 10.95
N GLU A 106 -20.95 15.03 11.29
CA GLU A 106 -21.17 14.17 12.45
C GLU A 106 -20.68 12.76 12.17
N PHE A 107 -19.99 12.16 13.14
CA PHE A 107 -19.62 10.75 13.09
C PHE A 107 -20.90 9.90 13.19
N GLY A 108 -21.43 9.47 12.05
CA GLY A 108 -22.57 8.57 11.99
C GLY A 108 -22.27 7.23 12.67
N ASN A 109 -23.32 6.49 13.03
CA ASN A 109 -23.18 5.16 13.61
C ASN A 109 -22.40 4.24 12.65
N LEU A 110 -21.38 3.56 13.18
CA LEU A 110 -20.64 2.53 12.45
C LEU A 110 -21.60 1.39 12.10
N MET A 111 -22.01 1.32 10.84
CA MET A 111 -22.74 0.18 10.31
C MET A 111 -21.75 -0.93 9.94
N VAL A 112 -21.99 -2.12 10.48
CA VAL A 112 -21.20 -3.31 10.14
C VAL A 112 -21.37 -3.61 8.66
N GLN A 113 -20.26 -3.54 7.91
CA GLN A 113 -20.22 -3.90 6.49
C GLN A 113 -20.23 -5.42 6.36
N ARG A 114 -21.32 -5.98 5.81
CA ARG A 114 -21.43 -7.42 5.61
C ARG A 114 -20.76 -7.82 4.29
N THR A 115 -20.06 -8.95 4.31
CA THR A 115 -19.44 -9.55 3.10
C THR A 115 -20.42 -9.72 1.95
N SER A 116 -21.70 -10.00 2.23
CA SER A 116 -22.74 -10.11 1.21
C SER A 116 -22.95 -8.81 0.44
N GLN A 117 -22.91 -7.65 1.12
CA GLN A 117 -23.10 -6.34 0.46
C GLN A 117 -21.95 -6.01 -0.49
N VAL A 118 -20.73 -6.42 -0.14
CA VAL A 118 -19.56 -6.28 -1.00
C VAL A 118 -19.70 -7.18 -2.23
N SER A 119 -20.09 -8.45 -2.01
CA SER A 119 -20.35 -9.41 -3.10
C SER A 119 -21.43 -8.90 -4.07
N ASP A 120 -22.56 -8.44 -3.55
CA ASP A 120 -23.67 -7.93 -4.36
C ASP A 120 -23.23 -6.73 -5.20
N SER A 121 -22.41 -5.84 -4.63
CA SER A 121 -21.86 -4.68 -5.35
C SER A 121 -20.89 -5.10 -6.45
N ILE A 122 -20.01 -6.08 -6.19
CA ILE A 122 -19.04 -6.60 -7.16
C ILE A 122 -19.75 -7.22 -8.36
N PHE A 123 -20.78 -8.03 -8.13
CA PHE A 123 -21.49 -8.75 -9.19
C PHE A 123 -22.68 -7.99 -9.79
N SER A 124 -22.96 -6.77 -9.31
CA SER A 124 -23.97 -5.88 -9.88
C SER A 124 -23.30 -4.63 -10.45
N THR A 125 -23.15 -3.58 -9.64
CA THR A 125 -22.64 -2.27 -10.09
C THR A 125 -21.22 -2.33 -10.63
N TYR A 126 -20.36 -3.17 -10.06
CA TYR A 126 -18.94 -3.27 -10.42
C TYR A 126 -18.60 -4.49 -11.29
N LEU A 127 -19.59 -5.08 -11.98
CA LEU A 127 -19.38 -6.26 -12.81
C LEU A 127 -18.35 -6.01 -13.93
N LEU A 128 -18.44 -4.88 -14.63
CA LEU A 128 -17.49 -4.53 -15.69
C LEU A 128 -16.07 -4.30 -15.15
N PRO A 129 -15.83 -3.49 -14.09
CA PRO A 129 -14.52 -3.40 -13.45
C PRO A 129 -13.95 -4.75 -13.02
N PHE A 130 -14.79 -5.64 -12.46
CA PHE A 130 -14.36 -6.98 -12.06
C PHE A 130 -13.84 -7.81 -13.24
N GLU A 131 -14.56 -7.79 -14.37
CA GLU A 131 -14.12 -8.48 -15.58
C GLU A 131 -12.81 -7.91 -16.14
N VAL A 132 -12.67 -6.59 -16.19
CA VAL A 132 -11.43 -5.92 -16.61
C VAL A 132 -10.26 -6.30 -15.71
N LEU A 133 -10.46 -6.38 -14.39
CA LEU A 133 -9.43 -6.82 -13.45
C LEU A 133 -9.00 -8.28 -13.70
N SER A 134 -9.93 -9.16 -14.06
CA SER A 134 -9.60 -10.55 -14.39
C SER A 134 -8.70 -10.65 -15.63
N ILE A 135 -8.98 -9.86 -16.67
CA ILE A 135 -8.17 -9.78 -17.89
C ILE A 135 -6.82 -9.12 -17.58
N LEU A 136 -6.79 -8.09 -16.73
CA LEU A 136 -5.56 -7.45 -16.28
C LEU A 136 -4.64 -8.45 -15.56
N LEU A 137 -5.18 -9.27 -14.66
CA LEU A 137 -4.41 -10.29 -13.95
C LEU A 137 -3.90 -11.39 -14.88
N LEU A 138 -4.71 -11.79 -15.86
CA LEU A 138 -4.28 -12.73 -16.91
C LEU A 138 -3.11 -12.14 -17.72
N ALA A 139 -3.24 -10.90 -18.17
CA ALA A 139 -2.20 -10.22 -18.92
C ALA A 139 -0.92 -10.02 -18.09
N ALA A 140 -1.05 -9.66 -16.80
CA ALA A 140 0.07 -9.54 -15.88
C ALA A 140 0.78 -10.88 -15.67
N LEU A 141 0.04 -11.99 -15.53
CA LEU A 141 0.61 -13.34 -15.42
C LEU A 141 1.39 -13.72 -16.68
N ILE A 142 0.81 -13.53 -17.86
CA ILE A 142 1.47 -13.81 -19.14
C ILE A 142 2.74 -12.96 -19.25
N GLY A 143 2.65 -11.66 -18.98
CA GLY A 143 3.79 -10.74 -19.03
C GLY A 143 4.90 -11.13 -18.05
N ALA A 144 4.55 -11.50 -16.81
CA ALA A 144 5.52 -11.94 -15.82
C ALA A 144 6.21 -13.26 -16.23
N ILE A 145 5.47 -14.23 -16.78
CA ILE A 145 6.03 -15.50 -17.27
C ILE A 145 6.98 -15.25 -18.44
N VAL A 146 6.58 -14.47 -19.44
CA VAL A 146 7.42 -14.17 -20.61
C VAL A 146 8.70 -13.44 -20.21
N LEU A 147 8.62 -12.51 -19.25
CA LEU A 147 9.80 -11.77 -18.76
C LEU A 147 10.72 -12.63 -17.89
N ALA A 148 10.17 -13.52 -17.07
CA ALA A 148 10.94 -14.37 -16.17
C ALA A 148 11.53 -15.61 -16.86
N ARG A 149 10.93 -16.03 -17.97
CA ARG A 149 11.39 -17.16 -18.77
C ARG A 149 12.75 -16.81 -19.38
N ARG A 150 13.78 -17.56 -18.97
CA ARG A 150 15.08 -17.58 -19.63
C ARG A 150 15.04 -18.63 -20.72
N ASP A 151 14.67 -18.19 -21.92
CA ASP A 151 15.12 -18.83 -23.16
C ASP A 151 16.42 -18.14 -23.62
#